data_AF-A0A329S0H9-F1
#
_entry.id   AF-A0A329S0H9-F1
#
_cell.length_a   1.000
_cell.length_b   1.000
_cell.length_c   1.000
_cell.angle_alpha   90.00
_cell.angle_beta   90.00
_cell.angle_gamma   90.00
#
_symmetry.space_group_name_H-M   'P 1'
#
loop_
_entity.id
_entity.type
_entity.pdbx_description
1 polymer ?
#
loop_
_entity_poly.entity_id
_entity_poly.type
_entity_poly.pdbx_seq_one_letter_code
_entity_poly.pdbx_strand_id
1 'polypeptide(L)'
;MSRLKPVSSKTLQKYLAATTRAVEKDFARAIPPIFGVIRSTLDEVDLIAASRCAYIRNIFAIFGHSVESLKFLVGANCATKQVTATLLGVPLVSCASYRFNLATESFLVEHEDLVGAVSALMVALRAIKNRAELRRYKSLALLRANATRWNSTFMMLERYVRISDVAKRVDAVYDLLPKPAAHRRIAALVESLKTFNSLCKKMQEETV
;
A
#
# COMPACT_ATOMS: atom_id res chain seq x y z
N MET A 1 -2.58 9.07 -39.22
CA MET A 1 -3.95 8.54 -39.00
C MET A 1 -3.90 7.02 -39.13
N SER A 2 -4.39 6.27 -38.15
CA SER A 2 -4.36 4.80 -38.20
C SER A 2 -5.23 4.27 -39.34
N ARG A 3 -4.71 3.34 -40.16
CA ARG A 3 -5.42 2.71 -41.29
C ARG A 3 -6.45 1.64 -40.87
N LEU A 4 -6.77 1.54 -39.58
CA LEU A 4 -7.68 0.53 -39.06
C LEU A 4 -9.13 0.99 -39.19
N LYS A 5 -10.01 0.11 -39.67
CA LYS A 5 -11.45 0.36 -39.69
C LYS A 5 -11.99 0.44 -38.24
N PRO A 6 -12.89 1.37 -37.93
CA PRO A 6 -13.52 1.44 -36.61
C PRO A 6 -14.24 0.13 -36.26
N VAL A 7 -14.08 -0.35 -35.02
CA VAL A 7 -14.76 -1.53 -34.49
C VAL A 7 -15.91 -1.08 -33.60
N SER A 8 -17.08 -1.72 -33.71
CA SER A 8 -18.22 -1.41 -32.84
C SER A 8 -17.99 -1.90 -31.41
N SER A 9 -18.55 -1.21 -30.42
CA SER A 9 -18.49 -1.63 -29.00
C SER A 9 -18.99 -3.07 -28.80
N LYS A 10 -20.07 -3.45 -29.49
CA LYS A 10 -20.63 -4.82 -29.44
C LYS A 10 -19.64 -5.87 -29.95
N THR A 11 -18.97 -5.57 -31.07
CA THR A 11 -17.95 -6.46 -31.62
C THR A 11 -16.75 -6.57 -30.69
N LEU A 12 -16.31 -5.45 -30.09
CA LEU A 12 -15.23 -5.43 -29.12
C LEU A 12 -15.56 -6.26 -27.88
N GLN A 13 -16.74 -6.09 -27.28
CA GLN A 13 -17.19 -6.87 -26.13
C GLN A 13 -17.24 -8.37 -26.41
N LYS A 14 -17.71 -8.76 -27.60
CA LYS A 14 -17.71 -10.17 -28.03
C LYS A 14 -16.29 -10.75 -28.05
N TYR A 15 -15.33 -10.04 -28.63
CA TYR A 15 -13.93 -10.50 -28.70
C TYR A 15 -13.25 -10.49 -27.34
N LEU A 16 -13.51 -9.49 -26.50
CA LEU A 16 -13.03 -9.46 -25.11
C LEU A 16 -13.53 -10.68 -24.34
N ALA A 17 -14.85 -10.96 -24.36
CA ALA A 17 -15.42 -12.10 -23.66
C ALA A 17 -14.90 -13.46 -24.19
N ALA A 18 -14.63 -13.56 -25.49
CA ALA A 18 -14.03 -14.76 -26.07
C ALA A 18 -12.56 -14.93 -25.64
N THR A 19 -11.80 -13.84 -25.63
CA THR A 19 -10.39 -13.82 -25.21
C THR A 19 -10.27 -14.13 -23.71
N THR A 20 -11.11 -13.52 -22.87
CA THR A 20 -11.19 -13.82 -21.44
C THR A 20 -11.44 -15.30 -21.20
N ARG A 21 -12.43 -15.91 -21.86
CA ARG A 21 -12.71 -17.34 -21.73
C ARG A 21 -11.54 -18.24 -22.17
N ALA A 22 -10.84 -17.86 -23.25
CA ALA A 22 -9.66 -18.61 -23.70
C ALA A 22 -8.55 -18.56 -22.65
N VAL A 23 -8.26 -17.36 -22.13
CA VAL A 23 -7.25 -17.14 -21.08
C VAL A 23 -7.64 -17.87 -19.79
N GLU A 24 -8.91 -17.80 -19.36
CA GLU A 24 -9.42 -18.52 -18.18
C GLU A 24 -9.19 -20.03 -18.29
N LYS A 25 -9.44 -20.61 -19.46
CA LYS A 25 -9.22 -22.03 -19.73
C LYS A 25 -7.75 -22.42 -19.63
N ASP A 26 -6.85 -21.58 -20.14
CA ASP A 26 -5.42 -21.84 -20.07
C ASP A 26 -4.88 -21.68 -18.64
N PHE A 27 -5.36 -20.69 -17.89
CA PHE A 27 -5.06 -20.57 -16.46
C PHE A 27 -5.58 -21.76 -15.66
N ALA A 28 -6.82 -22.20 -15.89
CA ALA A 28 -7.39 -23.36 -15.20
C ALA A 28 -6.56 -24.64 -15.39
N ARG A 29 -5.88 -24.79 -16.54
CA ARG A 29 -4.95 -25.90 -16.80
C ARG A 29 -3.60 -25.73 -16.12
N ALA A 30 -3.16 -24.49 -15.89
CA ALA A 30 -1.87 -24.18 -15.30
C ALA A 30 -1.91 -24.15 -13.76
N ILE A 31 -3.08 -23.89 -13.16
CA ILE A 31 -3.24 -23.88 -11.71
C ILE A 31 -3.05 -25.31 -11.18
N PRO A 32 -2.14 -25.52 -10.21
CA PRO A 32 -1.93 -26.83 -9.63
C PRO A 32 -3.15 -27.31 -8.83
N PRO A 33 -3.33 -28.63 -8.60
CA PRO A 33 -4.48 -29.17 -7.85
C PRO A 33 -4.64 -28.61 -6.43
N ILE A 34 -3.52 -28.17 -5.84
CA ILE A 34 -3.45 -27.51 -4.53
C ILE A 34 -2.62 -26.23 -4.65
N PHE A 35 -3.06 -25.16 -4.00
CA PHE A 35 -2.37 -23.87 -4.09
C PHE A 35 -2.62 -22.99 -2.85
N GLY A 36 -1.80 -21.96 -2.70
CA GLY A 36 -2.04 -20.84 -1.79
C GLY A 36 -2.52 -19.61 -2.55
N VAL A 37 -3.26 -18.72 -1.89
CA VAL A 37 -3.71 -17.45 -2.50
C VAL A 37 -3.15 -16.26 -1.75
N ILE A 38 -2.40 -15.42 -2.46
CA ILE A 38 -2.03 -14.08 -2.01
C ILE A 38 -3.17 -13.14 -2.41
N ARG A 39 -3.80 -12.48 -1.42
CA ARG A 39 -4.88 -11.52 -1.70
C ARG A 39 -4.52 -10.13 -1.22
N SER A 40 -4.35 -9.18 -2.16
CA SER A 40 -4.47 -7.74 -1.88
C SER A 40 -5.94 -7.36 -1.72
N THR A 41 -6.26 -6.40 -0.86
CA THR A 41 -7.63 -5.90 -0.70
C THR A 41 -8.02 -5.11 -1.94
N LEU A 42 -8.94 -5.62 -2.75
CA LEU A 42 -9.27 -5.09 -4.08
C LEU A 42 -10.69 -4.52 -4.21
N ASP A 43 -11.49 -4.49 -3.15
CA ASP A 43 -12.83 -3.89 -3.20
C ASP A 43 -13.03 -2.98 -1.97
N GLU A 44 -13.17 -1.68 -2.20
CA GLU A 44 -13.36 -0.67 -1.15
C GLU A 44 -14.83 -0.58 -0.70
N VAL A 45 -15.76 -1.26 -1.38
CA VAL A 45 -17.21 -1.11 -1.15
C VAL A 45 -17.75 -2.13 -0.15
N ASP A 46 -17.36 -3.41 -0.27
CA ASP A 46 -17.73 -4.46 0.69
C ASP A 46 -16.50 -5.25 1.17
N LEU A 47 -16.11 -4.98 2.42
CA LEU A 47 -14.89 -5.49 3.01
C LEU A 47 -15.14 -6.59 4.06
N ILE A 48 -16.38 -7.02 4.30
CA ILE A 48 -16.64 -8.03 5.35
C ILE A 48 -16.11 -9.41 4.95
N ALA A 49 -15.84 -10.24 5.96
CA ALA A 49 -15.24 -11.55 5.74
C ALA A 49 -16.14 -12.49 4.92
N ALA A 50 -17.47 -12.42 5.07
CA ALA A 50 -18.42 -13.24 4.32
C ALA A 50 -18.37 -12.99 2.80
N SER A 51 -18.49 -11.72 2.40
CA SER A 51 -18.41 -11.30 0.99
C SER A 51 -17.06 -11.65 0.36
N ARG A 52 -15.98 -11.55 1.15
CA ARG A 52 -14.65 -12.01 0.73
C ARG A 52 -14.59 -13.51 0.46
N CYS A 53 -15.23 -14.33 1.29
CA CYS A 53 -15.28 -15.77 1.07
C CYS A 53 -16.13 -16.11 -0.16
N ALA A 54 -17.28 -15.45 -0.33
CA ALA A 54 -18.12 -15.62 -1.52
C ALA A 54 -17.35 -15.28 -2.80
N TYR A 55 -16.61 -14.17 -2.81
CA TYR A 55 -15.75 -13.79 -3.92
C TYR A 55 -14.70 -14.87 -4.23
N ILE A 56 -13.99 -15.39 -3.22
CA ILE A 56 -12.98 -16.44 -3.42
C ILE A 56 -13.61 -17.70 -4.03
N ARG A 57 -14.77 -18.12 -3.53
CA ARG A 57 -15.50 -19.28 -4.07
C ARG A 57 -15.90 -19.07 -5.53
N ASN A 58 -16.41 -17.89 -5.87
CA ASN A 58 -16.79 -17.55 -7.24
C ASN A 58 -15.59 -17.57 -8.19
N ILE A 59 -14.45 -17.02 -7.77
CA ILE A 59 -13.22 -17.05 -8.58
C ILE A 59 -12.73 -18.50 -8.78
N PHE A 60 -12.71 -19.33 -7.73
CA PHE A 60 -12.29 -20.71 -7.88
C PHE A 60 -13.20 -21.49 -8.83
N ALA A 61 -14.52 -21.25 -8.76
CA ALA A 61 -15.48 -21.89 -9.66
C ALA A 61 -15.22 -21.57 -11.14
N ILE A 62 -14.79 -20.34 -11.48
CA ILE A 62 -14.42 -19.94 -12.85
C ILE A 62 -13.29 -20.84 -13.39
N PHE A 63 -12.33 -21.17 -12.53
CA PHE A 63 -11.18 -22.01 -12.89
C PHE A 63 -11.40 -23.50 -12.61
N GLY A 64 -12.62 -23.93 -12.28
CA GLY A 64 -12.93 -25.34 -12.00
C GLY A 64 -12.37 -25.87 -10.67
N HIS A 65 -12.04 -24.98 -9.73
CA HIS A 65 -11.55 -25.33 -8.40
C HIS A 65 -12.60 -25.09 -7.31
N SER A 66 -12.41 -25.73 -6.17
CA SER A 66 -13.16 -25.49 -4.94
C SER A 66 -12.23 -24.98 -3.84
N VAL A 67 -12.80 -24.64 -2.68
CA VAL A 67 -12.02 -24.25 -1.49
C VAL A 67 -11.14 -25.40 -0.94
N GLU A 68 -11.39 -26.64 -1.34
CA GLU A 68 -10.59 -27.81 -0.92
C GLU A 68 -9.17 -27.80 -1.54
N SER A 69 -9.03 -27.17 -2.71
CA SER A 69 -7.75 -26.92 -3.37
C SER A 69 -6.91 -25.85 -2.64
N LEU A 70 -7.54 -25.00 -1.84
CA LEU A 70 -6.85 -23.93 -1.11
C LEU A 70 -6.18 -24.48 0.15
N LYS A 71 -4.86 -24.25 0.28
CA LYS A 71 -4.10 -24.71 1.45
C LYS A 71 -3.78 -23.62 2.46
N PHE A 72 -3.68 -22.37 2.02
CA PHE A 72 -3.46 -21.24 2.91
C PHE A 72 -3.81 -19.93 2.21
N LEU A 73 -4.14 -18.93 3.02
CA LEU A 73 -4.21 -17.55 2.57
C LEU A 73 -2.95 -16.80 2.97
N VAL A 74 -2.46 -15.92 2.09
CA VAL A 74 -1.34 -15.02 2.39
C VAL A 74 -1.85 -13.58 2.44
N GLY A 75 -1.49 -12.87 3.50
CA GLY A 75 -1.80 -11.44 3.62
C GLY A 75 -1.45 -10.85 4.98
N ALA A 76 -1.87 -9.61 5.21
CA ALA A 76 -1.76 -8.98 6.53
C ALA A 76 -2.58 -9.73 7.59
N ASN A 77 -2.07 -9.82 8.81
CA ASN A 77 -2.75 -10.50 9.92
C ASN A 77 -3.86 -9.63 10.56
N CYS A 78 -4.67 -8.96 9.74
CA CYS A 78 -5.78 -8.15 10.25
C CYS A 78 -7.01 -9.00 10.58
N ALA A 79 -7.84 -8.53 11.51
CA ALA A 79 -9.04 -9.24 11.98
C ALA A 79 -9.92 -9.77 10.84
N THR A 80 -10.18 -8.95 9.82
CA THR A 80 -10.98 -9.37 8.67
C THR A 80 -10.36 -10.54 7.91
N LYS A 81 -9.03 -10.56 7.71
CA LYS A 81 -8.35 -11.65 7.01
C LYS A 81 -8.28 -12.91 7.87
N GLN A 82 -8.13 -12.77 9.19
CA GLN A 82 -8.23 -13.89 10.12
C GLN A 82 -9.61 -14.54 10.01
N VAL A 83 -10.69 -13.75 10.12
CA VAL A 83 -12.06 -14.27 10.00
C VAL A 83 -12.30 -14.89 8.62
N THR A 84 -11.81 -14.29 7.52
CA THR A 84 -11.90 -14.90 6.18
C THR A 84 -11.20 -16.26 6.13
N ALA A 85 -10.00 -16.39 6.68
CA ALA A 85 -9.25 -17.66 6.70
C ALA A 85 -10.00 -18.73 7.52
N THR A 86 -10.51 -18.34 8.70
CA THR A 86 -11.36 -19.19 9.54
C THR A 86 -12.61 -19.67 8.81
N LEU A 87 -13.34 -18.77 8.14
CA LEU A 87 -14.55 -19.11 7.38
C LEU A 87 -14.28 -19.99 6.14
N LEU A 88 -13.05 -19.99 5.64
CA LEU A 88 -12.61 -20.87 4.56
C LEU A 88 -11.96 -22.17 5.07
N GLY A 89 -11.73 -22.29 6.38
CA GLY A 89 -11.12 -23.48 6.99
C GLY A 89 -9.64 -23.65 6.67
N VAL A 90 -8.91 -22.57 6.37
CA VAL A 90 -7.49 -22.61 5.99
C VAL A 90 -6.63 -21.71 6.88
N PRO A 91 -5.34 -22.02 7.09
CA PRO A 91 -4.44 -21.14 7.82
C PRO A 91 -4.20 -19.81 7.09
N LEU A 92 -4.01 -18.75 7.88
CA LEU A 92 -3.55 -17.45 7.40
C LEU A 92 -2.04 -17.32 7.63
N VAL A 93 -1.28 -17.19 6.55
CA VAL A 93 0.15 -16.92 6.56
C VAL A 93 0.37 -15.42 6.42
N SER A 94 1.10 -14.85 7.38
CA SER A 94 1.47 -13.43 7.35
C SER A 94 2.38 -13.15 6.15
N CYS A 95 1.97 -12.25 5.26
CA CYS A 95 2.75 -11.91 4.08
C CYS A 95 4.09 -11.26 4.46
N ALA A 96 5.10 -11.44 3.63
CA ALA A 96 6.45 -10.95 3.89
C ALA A 96 6.47 -9.42 4.06
N SER A 97 5.69 -8.69 3.26
CA SER A 97 5.50 -7.24 3.40
C SER A 97 4.86 -6.81 4.72
N TYR A 98 3.94 -7.60 5.28
CA TYR A 98 3.33 -7.31 6.57
C TYR A 98 4.31 -7.55 7.72
N ARG A 99 5.07 -8.66 7.68
CA ARG A 99 6.14 -8.92 8.65
C ARG A 99 7.22 -7.83 8.61
N PHE A 100 7.59 -7.39 7.40
CA PHE A 100 8.53 -6.29 7.22
C PHE A 100 7.99 -4.95 7.75
N ASN A 101 6.69 -4.67 7.56
CA ASN A 101 6.04 -3.51 8.17
C ASN A 101 6.16 -3.54 9.70
N LEU A 102 5.90 -4.68 10.34
CA LEU A 102 6.04 -4.81 11.81
C LEU A 102 7.48 -4.55 12.26
N ALA A 103 8.48 -5.10 11.56
CA ALA A 103 9.89 -4.84 11.87
C ALA A 103 10.25 -3.35 11.72
N THR A 104 9.70 -2.69 10.69
CA THR A 104 9.88 -1.25 10.48
C THR A 104 9.22 -0.43 11.58
N GLU A 105 8.03 -0.82 12.03
CA GLU A 105 7.35 -0.19 13.17
C GLU A 105 8.18 -0.30 14.44
N SER A 106 8.72 -1.50 14.74
CA SER A 106 9.62 -1.70 15.89
C SER A 106 10.88 -0.84 15.78
N PHE A 107 11.48 -0.72 14.60
CA PHE A 107 12.63 0.14 14.36
C PHE A 107 12.29 1.63 14.59
N LEU A 108 11.08 2.08 14.24
CA LEU A 108 10.67 3.47 14.39
C LEU A 108 10.39 3.89 15.83
N VAL A 109 10.22 2.95 16.77
CA VAL A 109 10.00 3.27 18.20
C VAL A 109 11.15 4.10 18.76
N GLU A 110 12.40 3.80 18.39
CA GLU A 110 13.59 4.55 18.82
C GLU A 110 13.68 5.98 18.24
N HIS A 111 12.78 6.32 17.33
CA HIS A 111 12.73 7.60 16.63
C HIS A 111 11.37 8.28 16.78
N GLU A 112 10.54 7.85 17.74
CA GLU A 112 9.21 8.40 17.95
C GLU A 112 9.25 9.91 18.26
N ASP A 113 10.29 10.39 18.95
CA ASP A 113 10.55 11.81 19.19
C ASP A 113 10.65 12.61 17.88
N LEU A 114 11.46 12.11 16.95
CA LEU A 114 11.70 12.74 15.65
C LEU A 114 10.45 12.68 14.76
N VAL A 115 9.78 11.51 14.73
CA VAL A 115 8.55 11.30 13.96
C VAL A 115 7.43 12.19 14.50
N GLY A 116 7.29 12.28 15.83
CA GLY A 116 6.32 13.13 16.51
C GLY A 116 6.53 14.61 16.20
N ALA A 117 7.79 15.09 16.27
CA ALA A 117 8.13 16.47 15.93
C ALA A 117 7.78 16.81 14.47
N VAL A 118 8.14 15.94 13.52
CA VAL A 118 7.80 16.16 12.10
C VAL A 118 6.28 16.07 11.89
N SER A 119 5.58 15.16 12.57
CA SER A 119 4.13 15.04 12.51
C SER A 119 3.44 16.33 12.98
N ALA A 120 3.85 16.88 14.12
CA ALA A 120 3.33 18.15 14.65
C ALA A 120 3.56 19.31 13.67
N LEU A 121 4.77 19.43 13.13
CA LEU A 121 5.10 20.42 12.09
C LEU A 121 4.21 20.25 10.86
N MET A 122 4.01 19.02 10.38
CA MET A 122 3.18 18.73 9.20
C MET A 122 1.69 18.99 9.43
N VAL A 123 1.21 18.93 10.67
CA VAL A 123 -0.13 19.37 11.06
C VAL A 123 -0.22 20.90 10.99
N ALA A 124 0.74 21.59 11.60
CA ALA A 124 0.76 23.06 11.61
C ALA A 124 0.90 23.66 10.21
N LEU A 125 1.78 23.12 9.36
CA LEU A 125 1.94 23.56 7.97
C LEU A 125 0.68 23.37 7.13
N ARG A 126 -0.23 22.46 7.51
CA ARG A 126 -1.48 22.20 6.79
C ARG A 126 -2.58 23.20 7.11
N ALA A 127 -2.45 23.96 8.19
CA ALA A 127 -3.37 25.06 8.49
C ALA A 127 -3.47 25.98 7.26
N ILE A 128 -4.68 26.44 6.94
CA ILE A 128 -4.98 27.11 5.66
C ILE A 128 -4.02 28.26 5.37
N LYS A 129 -3.74 29.10 6.38
CA LYS A 129 -2.83 30.25 6.28
C LYS A 129 -1.40 29.82 5.99
N ASN A 130 -0.86 28.92 6.81
CA ASN A 130 0.51 28.39 6.68
C ASN A 130 0.70 27.65 5.35
N ARG A 131 -0.30 26.89 4.90
CA ARG A 131 -0.29 26.20 3.61
C ARG A 131 -0.29 27.20 2.44
N ALA A 132 -1.09 28.26 2.53
CA ALA A 132 -1.13 29.31 1.51
C ALA A 132 0.20 30.05 1.41
N GLU A 133 0.83 30.33 2.55
CA GLU A 133 2.15 30.95 2.64
C GLU A 133 3.24 30.04 2.08
N LEU A 134 3.29 28.77 2.51
CA LEU A 134 4.26 27.78 2.03
C LEU A 134 4.20 27.61 0.50
N ARG A 135 2.99 27.66 -0.08
CA ARG A 135 2.77 27.56 -1.53
C ARG A 135 3.38 28.71 -2.33
N ARG A 136 3.62 29.88 -1.72
CA ARG A 136 4.32 31.00 -2.37
C ARG A 136 5.77 30.66 -2.72
N TYR A 137 6.35 29.72 -1.98
CA TYR A 137 7.75 29.32 -2.14
C TYR A 137 7.91 27.94 -2.77
N LYS A 138 6.97 27.00 -2.52
CA LYS A 138 7.03 25.64 -3.08
C LYS A 138 5.64 25.00 -3.18
N SER A 139 5.24 24.63 -4.39
CA SER A 139 3.95 23.96 -4.66
C SER A 139 3.99 22.46 -4.34
N LEU A 140 3.97 22.12 -3.05
CA LEU A 140 3.98 20.73 -2.59
C LEU A 140 2.79 20.44 -1.65
N ALA A 141 2.03 19.38 -1.93
CA ALA A 141 1.06 18.83 -1.00
C ALA A 141 1.73 18.34 0.30
N LEU A 142 1.17 18.65 1.46
CA LEU A 142 1.69 18.25 2.77
C LEU A 142 1.06 16.90 3.17
N LEU A 143 1.88 15.95 3.64
CA LEU A 143 1.48 14.58 3.93
C LEU A 143 1.41 14.31 5.44
N ARG A 144 0.50 13.44 5.88
CA ARG A 144 0.45 12.92 7.27
C ARG A 144 0.87 11.46 7.22
N ALA A 145 1.57 11.01 8.25
CA ALA A 145 1.62 9.59 8.52
C ALA A 145 0.18 9.08 8.81
N ASN A 146 -0.20 7.99 8.17
CA ASN A 146 -1.29 7.12 8.54
C ASN A 146 -0.70 5.96 9.34
N ALA A 147 -1.10 5.84 10.61
CA ALA A 147 -0.59 4.82 11.52
C ALA A 147 -0.69 3.38 10.97
N THR A 148 -1.63 3.11 10.05
CA THR A 148 -1.83 1.77 9.48
C THR A 148 -0.90 1.41 8.33
N ARG A 149 -0.01 2.31 7.89
CA ARG A 149 0.89 2.08 6.73
C ARG A 149 2.24 2.74 6.96
N TRP A 150 3.30 1.98 7.25
CA TRP A 150 4.67 2.51 7.47
C TRP A 150 5.18 3.43 6.35
N ASN A 151 4.81 3.13 5.09
CA ASN A 151 5.18 3.95 3.93
C ASN A 151 4.71 5.41 4.09
N SER A 152 3.62 5.65 4.82
CA SER A 152 3.15 7.00 5.09
C SER A 152 4.06 7.79 6.04
N THR A 153 4.67 7.13 7.05
CA THR A 153 5.67 7.74 7.94
C THR A 153 6.91 8.07 7.13
N PHE A 154 7.40 7.13 6.33
CA PHE A 154 8.52 7.37 5.42
C PHE A 154 8.25 8.55 4.47
N MET A 155 7.11 8.55 3.76
CA MET A 155 6.73 9.64 2.86
C MET A 155 6.59 10.99 3.57
N MET A 156 6.12 11.01 4.82
CA MET A 156 6.02 12.23 5.63
C MET A 156 7.42 12.78 5.97
N LEU A 157 8.32 11.94 6.46
CA LEU A 157 9.69 12.33 6.80
C LEU A 157 10.46 12.78 5.55
N GLU A 158 10.35 12.02 4.45
CA GLU A 158 10.95 12.39 3.17
C GLU A 158 10.41 13.74 2.69
N ARG A 159 9.10 13.96 2.82
CA ARG A 159 8.47 15.21 2.44
C ARG A 159 8.99 16.37 3.28
N TYR A 160 9.14 16.18 4.59
CA TYR A 160 9.73 17.17 5.47
C TYR A 160 11.14 17.56 5.02
N VAL A 161 12.03 16.59 4.77
CA VAL A 161 13.40 16.88 4.31
C VAL A 161 13.40 17.69 3.01
N ARG A 162 12.45 17.43 2.10
CA ARG A 162 12.31 18.21 0.86
C ARG A 162 11.79 19.64 1.04
N ILE A 163 11.12 19.95 2.15
CA ILE A 163 10.51 21.27 2.40
C ILE A 163 11.17 22.03 3.55
N SER A 164 12.13 21.43 4.27
CA SER A 164 12.69 21.98 5.50
C SER A 164 13.24 23.39 5.35
N ASP A 165 13.92 23.69 4.23
CA ASP A 165 14.47 25.02 3.99
C ASP A 165 13.41 26.07 3.69
N VAL A 166 12.33 25.66 3.04
CA VAL A 166 11.21 26.54 2.70
C VAL A 166 10.31 26.76 3.91
N ALA A 167 10.16 25.75 4.77
CA ALA A 167 9.38 25.84 6.00
C ALA A 167 9.95 26.88 6.98
N LYS A 168 11.26 27.17 6.92
CA LYS A 168 11.90 28.29 7.67
C LYS A 168 11.34 29.67 7.33
N ARG A 169 10.66 29.82 6.19
CA ARG A 169 10.08 31.09 5.74
C ARG A 169 8.64 31.30 6.20
N VAL A 170 8.09 30.35 6.95
CA VAL A 170 6.73 30.41 7.50
C VAL A 170 6.86 30.68 8.99
N ASP A 171 6.74 31.94 9.39
CA ASP A 171 7.03 32.38 10.77
C ASP A 171 6.16 31.64 11.81
N ALA A 172 4.90 31.37 11.45
CA ALA A 172 3.93 30.69 12.32
C ALA A 172 4.29 29.25 12.70
N VAL A 173 5.28 28.63 12.05
CA VAL A 173 5.74 27.27 12.39
C VAL A 173 7.20 27.23 12.83
N TYR A 174 7.85 28.38 13.01
CA TYR A 174 9.29 28.47 13.30
C TYR A 174 9.67 27.66 14.55
N ASP A 175 8.90 27.78 15.62
CA ASP A 175 9.14 27.06 16.89
C ASP A 175 8.94 25.54 16.79
N LEU A 176 8.24 25.07 15.75
CA LEU A 176 8.00 23.66 15.48
C LEU A 176 9.06 23.04 14.57
N LEU A 177 9.99 23.83 14.03
CA LEU A 177 11.03 23.32 13.16
C LEU A 177 12.04 22.47 13.96
N PRO A 178 12.33 21.23 13.52
CA PRO A 178 13.39 20.45 14.14
C PRO A 178 14.72 21.22 14.11
N LYS A 179 15.38 21.31 15.26
CA LYS A 179 16.71 21.91 15.41
C LYS A 179 17.74 21.26 14.46
N PRO A 180 18.84 21.93 14.11
CA PRO A 180 19.82 21.41 13.15
C PRO A 180 20.32 19.98 13.45
N ALA A 181 20.54 19.65 14.73
CA ALA A 181 20.93 18.30 15.14
C ALA A 181 19.82 17.27 14.88
N ALA A 182 18.57 17.59 15.21
CA ALA A 182 17.41 16.74 14.96
C ALA A 182 17.14 16.57 13.46
N HIS A 183 17.29 17.65 12.67
CA HIS A 183 17.18 17.60 11.21
C HIS A 183 18.16 16.60 10.60
N ARG A 184 19.43 16.60 11.05
CA ARG A 184 20.43 15.62 10.58
C ARG A 184 20.04 14.18 10.93
N ARG A 185 19.52 13.94 12.15
CA ARG A 185 19.00 12.63 12.54
C ARG A 185 17.82 12.19 11.67
N ILE A 186 16.89 13.11 11.37
CA ILE A 186 15.75 12.83 10.47
C ILE A 186 16.22 12.53 9.05
N ALA A 187 17.19 13.27 8.52
CA ALA A 187 17.74 13.02 7.20
C ALA A 187 18.40 11.64 7.11
N ALA A 188 19.20 11.26 8.12
CA ALA A 188 19.78 9.92 8.22
C ALA A 188 18.70 8.83 8.31
N LEU A 189 17.66 9.05 9.12
CA LEU A 189 16.52 8.14 9.22
C LEU A 189 15.81 7.96 7.87
N VAL A 190 15.62 9.03 7.11
CA VAL A 190 15.03 8.97 5.76
C VAL A 190 15.86 8.10 4.82
N GLU A 191 17.20 8.16 4.88
CA GLU A 191 18.05 7.28 4.06
C GLU A 191 17.91 5.81 4.46
N SER A 192 17.86 5.48 5.75
CA SER A 192 17.57 4.12 6.21
C SER A 192 16.21 3.61 5.70
N LEU A 193 15.18 4.45 5.78
CA LEU A 193 13.83 4.11 5.30
C LEU A 193 13.74 3.98 3.78
N LYS A 194 14.57 4.70 3.00
CA LYS A 194 14.68 4.49 1.54
C LYS A 194 15.21 3.09 1.23
N THR A 195 16.22 2.63 1.96
CA THR A 195 16.72 1.25 1.83
C THR A 195 15.62 0.25 2.16
N PHE A 196 14.88 0.47 3.25
CA PHE A 196 13.78 -0.41 3.63
C PHE A 196 12.69 -0.46 2.55
N ASN A 197 12.36 0.69 1.93
CA ASN A 197 11.41 0.75 0.83
C ASN A 197 11.89 0.00 -0.41
N SER A 198 13.17 0.10 -0.74
CA SER A 198 13.75 -0.67 -1.83
C SER A 198 13.66 -2.18 -1.57
N LEU A 199 14.00 -2.62 -0.36
CA LEU A 199 13.89 -4.03 0.04
C LEU A 199 12.44 -4.51 -0.01
N CYS A 200 11.49 -3.75 0.54
CA CYS A 200 10.08 -4.11 0.53
C CYS A 200 9.52 -4.23 -0.90
N LYS A 201 9.99 -3.41 -1.85
CA LYS A 201 9.61 -3.52 -3.27
C LYS A 201 10.19 -4.77 -3.92
N LYS A 202 11.47 -5.05 -3.69
CA LYS A 202 12.11 -6.28 -4.20
C LYS A 202 11.39 -7.54 -3.70
N MET A 203 11.02 -7.58 -2.42
CA MET A 203 10.24 -8.69 -1.85
C MET A 203 8.84 -8.85 -2.45
N GLN A 204 8.30 -7.82 -3.12
CA GLN A 204 7.00 -7.89 -3.82
C GLN A 204 7.17 -8.28 -5.29
N GLU A 205 8.35 -8.07 -5.86
CA GLU A 205 8.70 -8.42 -7.24
C GLU A 205 9.20 -9.86 -7.36
N GLU A 206 9.69 -10.47 -6.27
CA GLU A 206 10.11 -11.87 -6.26
C GLU A 206 8.92 -12.81 -6.56
N THR A 207 8.91 -13.28 -7.81
CA THR A 207 8.14 -14.43 -8.26
C THR A 207 8.64 -15.66 -7.51
N VAL A 208 7.78 -16.24 -6.67
CA VAL A 208 7.96 -17.61 -6.13
C VAL A 208 7.76 -18.62 -7.25
#